data_AF-A0AAN8ES43-F1
#
_entry.id   AF-A0AAN8ES43-F1
#
_cell.length_a   1.000
_cell.length_b   1.000
_cell.length_c   1.000
_cell.angle_alpha   90.00
_cell.angle_beta   90.00
_cell.angle_gamma   90.00
#
_symmetry.space_group_name_H-M   'P 1'
#
loop_
_entity.id
_entity.type
_entity.pdbx_description
1 polymer ?
#
loop_
_entity_poly.entity_id
_entity_poly.type
_entity_poly.pdbx_seq_one_letter_code
_entity_poly.pdbx_strand_id
1 'polypeptide(L)'
;MWHLLVSFVLAALAYRHFTRKLPSRDGARLKSAPGRLPFLGHALKFIRPRHELFDWFVRCQKQNGLETLEIAVPTLPPGVIITNPVNLEFVLRNEHLISKGRFVKTRSLDLFGNGIINASGDLWKAQRKAGLKFFSGSNLDKTVAEILPEAYSRIKSQLLKHAETGAVIDMQAVFLDFTSFVMGHMAYDMDLDSSHPFSKAFDYASDQIGRRFQNPLYPITEFLFGSKLHDALIVVRRFGGKIVTKAKQERSKAAFDSLITNDEPTFDTLIDSLMEAFPNPDIVADSALNFLSAGKDTTAQSFTWTLYAILRHPEVLKPIREELQVLSAKHRDPSGNLKLTAADLQPANVPYLMATYYEALRLYPPIPIEIQECQQDLTLPDGTFLPKDAVVVWCIWAMNRAKEIYGEDADVFRPGRWLDEEGRFVNRTHSEFPVFNGGPRACLGRKMAEQMAMFLMLTTFREFAFTESSSLSGTGAERIPHNSLTLPMDNGLPCVVCKVDQNIAAA
;
A
#
# COMPACT_ATOMS: atom_id res chain seq x y z
N MET A 1 -41.45 26.46 -2.07
CA MET A 1 -40.41 26.00 -1.12
C MET A 1 -39.22 25.33 -1.82
N TRP A 2 -39.42 24.34 -2.70
CA TRP A 2 -38.35 23.69 -3.47
C TRP A 2 -37.51 24.65 -4.35
N HIS A 3 -38.14 25.54 -5.11
CA HIS A 3 -37.43 26.52 -5.96
C HIS A 3 -36.55 27.51 -5.17
N LEU A 4 -36.97 27.89 -3.96
CA LEU A 4 -36.19 28.77 -3.08
C LEU A 4 -34.96 28.03 -2.53
N LEU A 5 -35.11 26.74 -2.21
CA LEU A 5 -34.04 25.89 -1.70
C LEU A 5 -32.98 25.63 -2.78
N VAL A 6 -33.41 25.33 -4.02
CA VAL A 6 -32.51 25.20 -5.18
C VAL A 6 -31.79 26.51 -5.47
N SER A 7 -32.50 27.64 -5.47
CA SER A 7 -31.90 28.95 -5.72
C SER A 7 -30.88 29.35 -4.64
N PHE A 8 -31.17 29.05 -3.37
CA PHE A 8 -30.23 29.28 -2.27
C PHE A 8 -28.98 28.41 -2.39
N VAL A 9 -29.12 27.12 -2.73
CA VAL A 9 -27.98 26.23 -2.96
C VAL A 9 -27.13 26.72 -4.13
N LEU A 10 -27.74 27.11 -5.24
CA LEU A 10 -27.02 27.66 -6.40
C LEU A 10 -26.31 28.98 -6.07
N ALA A 11 -26.95 29.87 -5.31
CA ALA A 11 -26.34 31.12 -4.86
C ALA A 11 -25.17 30.87 -3.90
N ALA A 12 -25.29 29.91 -2.97
CA ALA A 12 -24.22 29.52 -2.06
C ALA A 12 -23.03 28.89 -2.82
N LEU A 13 -23.31 28.05 -3.82
CA LEU A 13 -22.28 27.48 -4.69
C LEU A 13 -21.60 28.56 -5.55
N ALA A 14 -22.36 29.50 -6.10
CA ALA A 14 -21.81 30.64 -6.85
C ALA A 14 -20.95 31.53 -5.96
N TYR A 15 -21.45 31.93 -4.78
CA TYR A 15 -20.71 32.73 -3.81
C TYR A 15 -19.40 32.04 -3.41
N ARG A 16 -19.46 30.73 -3.09
CA ARG A 16 -18.28 29.92 -2.78
C ARG A 16 -17.34 29.80 -3.98
N HIS A 17 -17.83 29.77 -5.21
CA HIS A 17 -17.00 29.73 -6.41
C HIS A 17 -16.24 31.04 -6.63
N PHE A 18 -16.91 32.18 -6.45
CA PHE A 18 -16.34 33.50 -6.74
C PHE A 18 -15.49 34.10 -5.60
N THR A 19 -15.73 33.73 -4.35
CA THR A 19 -15.00 34.30 -3.18
C THR A 19 -13.79 33.48 -2.74
N ARG A 20 -13.53 32.35 -3.40
CA ARG A 20 -12.50 31.42 -2.97
C ARG A 20 -11.12 31.83 -3.47
N LYS A 21 -10.13 31.82 -2.56
CA LYS A 21 -8.71 31.86 -2.94
C LYS A 21 -8.37 30.65 -3.80
N LEU A 22 -7.70 30.87 -4.93
CA LEU A 22 -7.26 29.80 -5.82
C LEU A 22 -5.75 29.63 -5.73
N PRO A 23 -5.22 28.41 -5.98
CA PRO A 23 -3.80 28.20 -6.16
C PRO A 23 -3.23 29.09 -7.27
N SER A 24 -2.07 29.68 -7.02
CA SER A 24 -1.42 30.63 -7.92
C SER A 24 0.10 30.54 -7.79
N ARG A 25 0.84 30.94 -8.83
CA ARG A 25 2.28 31.15 -8.78
C ARG A 25 2.60 32.52 -9.37
N ASP A 26 3.41 33.31 -8.67
CA ASP A 26 3.83 34.66 -9.09
C ASP A 26 2.64 35.60 -9.41
N GLY A 27 1.55 35.49 -8.65
CA GLY A 27 0.33 36.27 -8.85
C GLY A 27 -0.52 35.84 -10.05
N ALA A 28 -0.10 34.82 -10.80
CA ALA A 28 -0.84 34.23 -11.91
C ALA A 28 -1.50 32.91 -11.52
N ARG A 29 -2.58 32.55 -12.22
CA ARG A 29 -3.24 31.25 -12.04
C ARG A 29 -2.29 30.13 -12.47
N LEU A 30 -2.27 29.04 -11.71
CA LEU A 30 -1.53 27.83 -12.10
C LEU A 30 -2.00 27.27 -13.45
N LYS A 31 -1.08 26.58 -14.12
CA LYS A 31 -1.40 25.80 -15.33
C LYS A 31 -2.42 24.72 -14.98
N SER A 32 -3.53 24.67 -15.71
CA SER A 32 -4.54 23.63 -15.50
C SER A 32 -4.05 22.29 -16.03
N ALA A 33 -4.37 21.21 -15.32
CA ALA A 33 -4.21 19.86 -15.85
C ALA A 33 -5.02 19.68 -17.15
N PRO A 34 -4.58 18.78 -18.06
CA PRO A 34 -5.23 18.57 -19.35
C PRO A 34 -6.65 18.01 -19.22
N GLY A 35 -7.55 18.47 -20.09
CA GLY A 35 -8.92 17.97 -20.21
C GLY A 35 -9.93 18.60 -19.26
N ARG A 36 -9.68 19.85 -18.84
CA ARG A 36 -10.66 20.68 -18.12
C ARG A 36 -11.84 21.06 -19.01
N LEU A 37 -13.05 20.79 -18.54
CA LEU A 37 -14.31 21.15 -19.22
C LEU A 37 -14.90 22.44 -18.65
N PRO A 38 -15.65 23.21 -19.47
CA PRO A 38 -16.47 24.32 -18.99
C PRO A 38 -17.44 23.84 -17.90
N PHE A 39 -17.54 24.59 -16.81
CA PHE A 39 -18.41 24.35 -15.65
C PHE A 39 -18.20 23.06 -14.85
N LEU A 40 -17.73 21.95 -15.45
CA LEU A 40 -17.49 20.67 -14.78
C LEU A 40 -16.04 20.49 -14.32
N GLY A 41 -15.12 21.32 -14.79
CA GLY A 41 -13.70 21.17 -14.51
C GLY A 41 -13.20 19.79 -14.95
N HIS A 42 -12.59 19.04 -14.04
CA HIS A 42 -12.04 17.71 -14.29
C HIS A 42 -12.96 16.59 -13.77
N ALA A 43 -14.21 16.87 -13.39
CA ALA A 43 -15.10 15.89 -12.76
C ALA A 43 -15.23 14.59 -13.58
N LEU A 44 -15.32 14.69 -14.91
CA LEU A 44 -15.43 13.52 -15.79
C LEU A 44 -14.14 12.68 -15.88
N LYS A 45 -13.00 13.18 -15.41
CA LYS A 45 -11.76 12.39 -15.30
C LYS A 45 -11.80 11.48 -14.09
N PHE A 46 -12.35 11.96 -12.97
CA PHE A 46 -12.37 11.22 -11.71
C PHE A 46 -13.38 10.07 -11.70
N ILE A 47 -14.49 10.17 -12.44
CA ILE A 47 -15.50 9.09 -12.51
C ILE A 47 -15.11 7.91 -13.42
N ARG A 48 -13.98 8.00 -14.13
CA ARG A 48 -13.51 6.93 -15.03
C ARG A 48 -12.99 5.72 -14.25
N PRO A 49 -12.87 4.55 -14.90
CA PRO A 49 -12.13 3.43 -14.35
C PRO A 49 -10.76 3.87 -13.82
N ARG A 50 -10.34 3.28 -12.69
CA ARG A 50 -9.17 3.76 -11.95
C ARG A 50 -7.86 3.67 -12.73
N HIS A 51 -7.70 2.64 -13.57
CA HIS A 51 -6.55 2.53 -14.47
C HIS A 51 -6.49 3.68 -15.49
N GLU A 52 -7.62 4.07 -16.10
CA GLU A 52 -7.66 5.25 -16.98
C GLU A 52 -7.33 6.56 -16.26
N LEU A 53 -7.69 6.66 -14.98
CA LEU A 53 -7.34 7.81 -14.15
C LEU A 53 -5.81 7.86 -13.91
N PHE A 54 -5.17 6.71 -13.67
CA PHE A 54 -3.70 6.64 -13.58
C PHE A 54 -3.04 7.03 -14.90
N ASP A 55 -3.54 6.57 -16.04
CA ASP A 55 -3.05 6.98 -17.36
C ASP A 55 -3.21 8.49 -17.58
N TRP A 56 -4.29 9.08 -17.06
CA TRP A 56 -4.46 10.53 -17.08
C TRP A 56 -3.39 11.23 -16.23
N PHE A 57 -3.07 10.77 -15.03
CA PHE A 57 -1.96 11.31 -14.25
C PHE A 57 -0.61 11.14 -14.95
N VAL A 58 -0.36 10.00 -15.61
CA VAL A 58 0.86 9.79 -16.43
C VAL A 58 0.92 10.79 -17.58
N ARG A 59 -0.20 11.06 -18.26
CA ARG A 59 -0.24 12.12 -19.29
C ARG A 59 0.00 13.51 -18.72
N CYS A 60 -0.56 13.82 -17.55
CA CYS A 60 -0.27 15.07 -16.84
C CYS A 60 1.24 15.23 -16.61
N GLN A 61 1.91 14.17 -16.10
CA GLN A 61 3.36 14.14 -15.91
C GLN A 61 4.10 14.32 -17.24
N LYS A 62 3.85 13.46 -18.24
CA LYS A 62 4.60 13.46 -19.51
C LYS A 62 4.47 14.78 -20.30
N GLN A 63 3.35 15.48 -20.19
CA GLN A 63 3.12 16.75 -20.91
C GLN A 63 3.66 17.99 -20.20
N ASN A 64 3.91 17.90 -18.88
CA ASN A 64 4.21 19.07 -18.06
C ASN A 64 5.47 18.91 -17.20
N GLY A 65 6.11 17.75 -17.23
CA GLY A 65 7.27 17.42 -16.42
C GLY A 65 6.99 17.62 -14.93
N LEU A 66 7.85 18.39 -14.26
CA LEU A 66 7.79 18.64 -12.82
C LEU A 66 6.90 19.84 -12.43
N GLU A 67 6.09 20.36 -13.34
CA GLU A 67 5.21 21.51 -13.09
C GLU A 67 4.06 21.17 -12.11
N THR A 68 3.75 22.09 -11.19
CA THR A 68 2.58 21.97 -10.30
C THR A 68 1.32 22.37 -11.06
N LEU A 69 0.35 21.46 -11.16
CA LEU A 69 -0.85 21.65 -12.00
C LEU A 69 -2.11 21.88 -11.16
N GLU A 70 -2.97 22.81 -11.57
CA GLU A 70 -4.32 22.97 -11.00
C GLU A 70 -5.23 21.82 -11.42
N ILE A 71 -5.90 21.21 -10.44
CA ILE A 71 -7.10 20.40 -10.66
C ILE A 71 -8.32 21.07 -10.03
N ALA A 72 -9.36 21.19 -10.83
CA ALA A 72 -10.60 21.84 -10.45
C ALA A 72 -11.77 20.87 -10.60
N VAL A 73 -12.50 20.63 -9.52
CA VAL A 73 -13.83 20.02 -9.53
C VAL A 73 -14.75 20.99 -8.78
N PRO A 74 -15.81 21.53 -9.40
CA PRO A 74 -16.61 22.64 -8.85
C PRO A 74 -17.14 22.41 -7.44
N THR A 75 -17.49 21.16 -7.12
CA THR A 75 -18.05 20.76 -5.82
C THR A 75 -16.99 20.51 -4.74
N LEU A 76 -15.70 20.49 -5.10
CA LEU A 76 -14.60 20.10 -4.21
C LEU A 76 -13.69 21.27 -3.84
N PRO A 77 -12.75 21.09 -2.89
CA PRO A 77 -11.70 22.06 -2.66
C PRO A 77 -10.80 22.36 -3.87
N PRO A 78 -10.06 23.49 -3.95
CA PRO A 78 -9.12 23.68 -5.04
C PRO A 78 -8.07 22.59 -4.88
N GLY A 79 -7.71 21.93 -5.96
CA GLY A 79 -6.71 20.89 -5.89
C GLY A 79 -5.49 21.24 -6.73
N VAL A 80 -4.36 20.68 -6.34
CA VAL A 80 -3.14 20.68 -7.15
C VAL A 80 -2.58 19.28 -7.29
N ILE A 81 -1.95 19.01 -8.42
CA ILE A 81 -1.09 17.85 -8.62
C ILE A 81 0.35 18.34 -8.44
N ILE A 82 1.08 17.74 -7.50
CA ILE A 82 2.52 17.95 -7.37
C ILE A 82 3.25 16.71 -7.91
N THR A 83 4.32 16.96 -8.66
CA THR A 83 5.18 15.91 -9.22
C THR A 83 6.67 16.20 -9.03
N ASN A 84 7.01 17.44 -8.67
CA ASN A 84 8.37 17.85 -8.33
C ASN A 84 8.82 17.23 -6.99
N PRO A 85 9.93 16.47 -6.96
CA PRO A 85 10.49 15.92 -5.72
C PRO A 85 10.78 16.98 -4.65
N VAL A 86 11.17 18.21 -5.02
CA VAL A 86 11.44 19.29 -4.07
C VAL A 86 10.16 19.70 -3.33
N ASN A 87 9.04 19.85 -4.06
CA ASN A 87 7.75 20.14 -3.44
C ASN A 87 7.28 18.96 -2.59
N LEU A 88 7.43 17.73 -3.08
CA LEU A 88 7.03 16.54 -2.32
C LEU A 88 7.85 16.42 -1.03
N GLU A 89 9.16 16.64 -1.06
CA GLU A 89 10.01 16.64 0.13
C GLU A 89 9.52 17.66 1.17
N PHE A 90 9.13 18.87 0.72
CA PHE A 90 8.52 19.87 1.59
C PHE A 90 7.21 19.36 2.22
N VAL A 91 6.32 18.76 1.43
CA VAL A 91 5.07 18.17 1.94
C VAL A 91 5.36 17.08 2.99
N LEU A 92 6.27 16.16 2.68
CA LEU A 92 6.64 15.04 3.54
C LEU A 92 7.27 15.48 4.86
N ARG A 93 8.02 16.58 4.88
CA ARG A 93 8.63 17.14 6.10
C ARG A 93 7.66 17.95 6.95
N ASN A 94 6.62 18.53 6.36
CA ASN A 94 5.74 19.50 7.02
C ASN A 94 4.32 18.96 7.27
N GLU A 95 4.20 17.80 7.92
CA GLU A 95 2.89 17.14 8.15
C GLU A 95 1.89 17.97 8.99
N HIS A 96 2.36 18.98 9.71
CA HIS A 96 1.53 19.90 10.48
C HIS A 96 0.89 20.98 9.60
N LEU A 97 1.52 21.32 8.47
CA LEU A 97 1.01 22.27 7.47
C LEU A 97 0.13 21.57 6.44
N ILE A 98 0.48 20.34 6.07
CA ILE A 98 -0.22 19.56 5.05
C ILE A 98 -0.45 18.16 5.61
N SER A 99 -1.71 17.81 5.83
CA SER A 99 -2.11 16.58 6.51
C SER A 99 -3.28 15.92 5.79
N LYS A 100 -3.78 14.77 6.26
CA LYS A 100 -4.99 14.15 5.67
C LYS A 100 -6.19 15.12 5.66
N GLY A 101 -6.30 16.01 6.65
CA GLY A 101 -7.32 17.06 6.73
C GLY A 101 -8.76 16.53 6.69
N ARG A 102 -9.72 17.43 6.52
CA ARG A 102 -11.15 17.08 6.51
C ARG A 102 -11.53 16.33 5.25
N PHE A 103 -10.97 16.72 4.09
CA PHE A 103 -11.29 16.13 2.80
C PHE A 103 -11.07 14.61 2.78
N VAL A 104 -9.94 14.13 3.30
CA VAL A 104 -9.64 12.69 3.33
C VAL A 104 -10.39 12.02 4.49
N LYS A 105 -10.30 12.57 5.70
CA LYS A 105 -10.90 11.97 6.91
C LYS A 105 -12.39 11.70 6.74
N THR A 106 -13.18 12.66 6.25
CA THR A 106 -14.64 12.46 6.09
C THR A 106 -14.98 11.36 5.08
N ARG A 107 -14.11 11.07 4.11
CA ARG A 107 -14.35 10.02 3.09
C ARG A 107 -13.99 8.62 3.57
N SER A 108 -13.09 8.49 4.53
CA SER A 108 -12.54 7.21 4.97
C SER A 108 -12.76 6.90 6.45
N LEU A 109 -13.48 7.77 7.18
CA LEU A 109 -13.70 7.66 8.64
C LEU A 109 -14.40 6.36 9.02
N ASP A 110 -15.35 5.90 8.21
CA ASP A 110 -16.16 4.73 8.53
C ASP A 110 -15.41 3.39 8.43
N LEU A 111 -14.40 3.32 7.54
CA LEU A 111 -13.52 2.16 7.36
C LEU A 111 -12.31 2.20 8.29
N PHE A 112 -11.59 3.32 8.35
CA PHE A 112 -10.34 3.41 9.11
C PHE A 112 -10.50 4.04 10.50
N GLY A 113 -11.65 4.66 10.79
CA GLY A 113 -11.90 5.29 12.08
C GLY A 113 -10.80 6.29 12.45
N ASN A 114 -10.37 6.19 13.70
CA ASN A 114 -9.28 6.94 14.29
C ASN A 114 -7.92 6.22 14.18
N GLY A 115 -7.81 5.18 13.36
CA GLY A 115 -6.57 4.43 13.18
C GLY A 115 -5.50 5.20 12.40
N ILE A 116 -4.31 4.60 12.30
CA ILE A 116 -3.06 5.31 11.96
C ILE A 116 -3.07 5.93 10.56
N ILE A 117 -3.89 5.39 9.64
CA ILE A 117 -4.04 5.89 8.27
C ILE A 117 -4.77 7.26 8.27
N ASN A 118 -5.78 7.42 9.12
CA ASN A 118 -6.57 8.66 9.25
C ASN A 118 -6.02 9.62 10.31
N ALA A 119 -5.38 9.11 11.37
CA ALA A 119 -4.98 9.90 12.52
C ALA A 119 -3.97 11.01 12.16
N SER A 120 -4.01 12.11 12.91
CA SER A 120 -3.08 13.25 12.80
C SER A 120 -2.66 13.74 14.18
N GLY A 121 -1.56 14.48 14.26
CA GLY A 121 -1.07 15.04 15.52
C GLY A 121 -0.73 13.97 16.55
N ASP A 122 -1.07 14.22 17.81
CA ASP A 122 -0.61 13.40 18.93
C ASP A 122 -1.21 11.99 18.94
N LEU A 123 -2.46 11.83 18.49
CA LEU A 123 -3.07 10.52 18.33
C LEU A 123 -2.26 9.63 17.37
N TRP A 124 -1.83 10.20 16.23
CA TRP A 124 -0.99 9.48 15.29
C TRP A 124 0.40 9.17 15.86
N LYS A 125 1.04 10.13 16.56
CA LYS A 125 2.34 9.92 17.20
C LYS A 125 2.29 8.77 18.22
N ALA A 126 1.23 8.71 19.02
CA ALA A 126 1.02 7.64 20.00
C ALA A 126 0.86 6.27 19.31
N GLN A 127 0.07 6.18 18.24
CA GLN A 127 -0.10 4.92 17.50
C GLN A 127 1.19 4.49 16.81
N ARG A 128 1.95 5.45 16.23
CA ARG A 128 3.26 5.18 15.64
C ARG A 128 4.25 4.67 16.70
N LYS A 129 4.26 5.26 17.90
CA LYS A 129 5.11 4.81 19.01
C LYS A 129 4.77 3.38 19.44
N ALA A 130 3.49 3.03 19.54
CA ALA A 130 3.05 1.66 19.80
C ALA A 130 3.51 0.70 18.69
N GLY A 131 3.29 1.06 17.43
CA GLY A 131 3.73 0.23 16.30
C GLY A 131 5.26 0.04 16.21
N LEU A 132 6.06 1.03 16.59
CA LEU A 132 7.53 0.93 16.56
C LEU A 132 8.07 -0.22 17.42
N LYS A 133 7.39 -0.56 18.53
CA LYS A 133 7.74 -1.74 19.34
C LYS A 133 7.57 -3.04 18.54
N PHE A 134 6.44 -3.15 17.84
CA PHE A 134 6.11 -4.31 17.00
C PHE A 134 7.11 -4.50 15.85
N PHE A 135 7.52 -3.41 15.19
CA PHE A 135 8.49 -3.44 14.08
C PHE A 135 9.97 -3.33 14.55
N SER A 136 10.26 -3.67 15.80
CA SER A 136 11.63 -3.70 16.33
C SER A 136 12.49 -4.79 15.69
N GLY A 137 13.82 -4.64 15.75
CA GLY A 137 14.75 -5.60 15.16
C GLY A 137 14.57 -7.03 15.69
N SER A 138 14.38 -7.19 17.00
CA SER A 138 14.14 -8.50 17.63
C SER A 138 12.86 -9.17 17.13
N ASN A 139 11.78 -8.40 16.93
CA ASN A 139 10.54 -8.94 16.39
C ASN A 139 10.68 -9.32 14.92
N LEU A 140 11.42 -8.54 14.13
CA LEU A 140 11.75 -8.88 12.74
C LEU A 140 12.58 -10.17 12.66
N ASP A 141 13.56 -10.33 13.55
CA ASP A 141 14.38 -11.55 13.62
C ASP A 141 13.51 -12.77 13.93
N LYS A 142 12.63 -12.67 14.93
CA LYS A 142 11.65 -13.73 15.26
C LYS A 142 10.72 -14.04 14.08
N THR A 143 10.25 -13.00 13.39
CA THR A 143 9.40 -13.14 12.20
C THR A 143 10.06 -13.99 11.15
N VAL A 144 11.30 -13.67 10.78
CA VAL A 144 12.06 -14.38 9.75
C VAL A 144 12.41 -15.80 10.19
N ALA A 145 12.75 -16.00 11.46
CA ALA A 145 13.20 -17.29 11.97
C ALA A 145 12.05 -18.30 12.19
N GLU A 146 10.87 -17.83 12.59
CA GLU A 146 9.76 -18.69 13.04
C GLU A 146 8.53 -18.56 12.16
N ILE A 147 8.04 -17.34 11.95
CA ILE A 147 6.73 -17.08 11.34
C ILE A 147 6.74 -17.25 9.83
N LEU A 148 7.74 -16.70 9.12
CA LEU A 148 7.80 -16.80 7.66
C LEU A 148 7.96 -18.25 7.16
N PRO A 149 8.78 -19.11 7.80
CA PRO A 149 8.82 -20.53 7.47
C PRO A 149 7.47 -21.24 7.63
N GLU A 150 6.73 -20.95 8.70
CA GLU A 150 5.40 -21.52 8.92
C GLU A 150 4.40 -21.03 7.86
N ALA A 151 4.37 -19.72 7.61
CA ALA A 151 3.56 -19.10 6.57
C ALA A 151 3.85 -19.71 5.19
N TYR A 152 5.13 -19.91 4.87
CA TYR A 152 5.57 -20.51 3.63
C TYR A 152 5.17 -21.98 3.50
N SER A 153 5.24 -22.76 4.58
CA SER A 153 4.81 -24.17 4.58
C SER A 153 3.35 -24.35 4.15
N ARG A 154 2.47 -23.42 4.58
CA ARG A 154 1.05 -23.39 4.21
C ARG A 154 0.87 -23.20 2.70
N ILE A 155 1.50 -22.18 2.11
CA ILE A 155 1.38 -21.92 0.68
C ILE A 155 2.14 -22.96 -0.17
N LYS A 156 3.29 -23.47 0.31
CA LYS A 156 4.07 -24.51 -0.34
C LYS A 156 3.24 -25.77 -0.57
N SER A 157 2.45 -26.17 0.42
CA SER A 157 1.54 -27.32 0.30
C SER A 157 0.52 -27.12 -0.82
N GLN A 158 0.00 -25.91 -0.98
CA GLN A 158 -0.90 -25.57 -2.10
C GLN A 158 -0.17 -25.60 -3.44
N LEU A 159 1.03 -25.02 -3.52
CA LEU A 159 1.85 -24.98 -4.73
C LEU A 159 2.27 -26.38 -5.21
N LEU A 160 2.65 -27.27 -4.30
CA LEU A 160 2.99 -28.67 -4.63
C LEU A 160 1.80 -29.39 -5.27
N LYS A 161 0.60 -29.26 -4.69
CA LYS A 161 -0.62 -29.87 -5.24
C LYS A 161 -0.93 -29.36 -6.65
N HIS A 162 -0.76 -28.07 -6.92
CA HIS A 162 -0.99 -27.50 -8.24
C HIS A 162 0.12 -27.89 -9.23
N ALA A 163 1.36 -28.04 -8.76
CA ALA A 163 2.47 -28.51 -9.59
C ALA A 163 2.32 -29.97 -10.02
N GLU A 164 1.76 -30.83 -9.18
CA GLU A 164 1.46 -32.23 -9.51
C GLU A 164 0.32 -32.37 -10.52
N THR A 165 -0.68 -31.51 -10.42
CA THR A 165 -1.91 -31.57 -11.24
C THR A 165 -1.83 -30.75 -12.52
N GLY A 166 -0.88 -29.81 -12.62
CA GLY A 166 -0.83 -28.81 -13.70
C GLY A 166 -1.99 -27.80 -13.66
N ALA A 167 -2.75 -27.76 -12.55
CA ALA A 167 -3.90 -26.86 -12.41
C ALA A 167 -3.45 -25.41 -12.24
N VAL A 168 -4.26 -24.49 -12.78
CA VAL A 168 -4.04 -23.05 -12.64
C VAL A 168 -4.31 -22.63 -11.19
N ILE A 169 -3.40 -21.83 -10.63
CA ILE A 169 -3.50 -21.22 -9.30
C ILE A 169 -3.39 -19.70 -9.40
N ASP A 170 -4.23 -18.95 -8.69
CA ASP A 170 -4.12 -17.50 -8.60
C ASP A 170 -3.06 -17.10 -7.55
N MET A 171 -1.90 -16.64 -8.02
CA MET A 171 -0.80 -16.23 -7.15
C MET A 171 -1.12 -14.99 -6.32
N GLN A 172 -2.05 -14.14 -6.75
CA GLN A 172 -2.51 -13.02 -5.92
C GLN A 172 -3.21 -13.53 -4.65
N ALA A 173 -4.09 -14.53 -4.79
CA ALA A 173 -4.77 -15.15 -3.65
C ALA A 173 -3.77 -15.86 -2.72
N VAL A 174 -2.79 -16.57 -3.29
CA VAL A 174 -1.72 -17.24 -2.51
C VAL A 174 -0.90 -16.24 -1.69
N PHE A 175 -0.49 -15.12 -2.28
CA PHE A 175 0.25 -14.09 -1.56
C PHE A 175 -0.61 -13.35 -0.54
N LEU A 176 -1.91 -13.19 -0.82
CA LEU A 176 -2.85 -12.65 0.16
C LEU A 176 -3.02 -13.59 1.35
N ASP A 177 -3.11 -14.90 1.15
CA ASP A 177 -3.14 -15.89 2.23
C ASP A 177 -1.86 -15.83 3.08
N PHE A 178 -0.69 -15.80 2.45
CA PHE A 178 0.60 -15.71 3.12
C PHE A 178 0.67 -14.48 4.03
N THR A 179 0.37 -13.29 3.49
CA THR A 179 0.44 -12.04 4.23
C THR A 179 -0.67 -11.91 5.29
N SER A 180 -1.85 -12.45 5.03
CA SER A 180 -2.96 -12.51 6.01
C SER A 180 -2.57 -13.34 7.21
N PHE A 181 -1.93 -14.49 6.99
CA PHE A 181 -1.43 -15.32 8.08
C PHE A 181 -0.34 -14.60 8.87
N VAL A 182 0.70 -14.07 8.21
CA VAL A 182 1.80 -13.38 8.90
C VAL A 182 1.28 -12.23 9.75
N MET A 183 0.42 -11.37 9.19
CA MET A 183 -0.13 -10.23 9.93
C MET A 183 -1.16 -10.63 10.97
N GLY A 184 -2.04 -11.59 10.67
CA GLY A 184 -3.04 -12.08 11.62
C GLY A 184 -2.40 -12.75 12.84
N HIS A 185 -1.46 -13.65 12.58
CA HIS A 185 -0.78 -14.43 13.61
C HIS A 185 0.15 -13.54 14.45
N MET A 186 1.02 -12.74 13.81
CA MET A 186 1.97 -11.92 14.58
C MET A 186 1.33 -10.76 15.34
N ALA A 187 0.38 -10.06 14.72
CA ALA A 187 -0.14 -8.83 15.31
C ALA A 187 -1.28 -9.09 16.30
N TYR A 188 -2.02 -10.19 16.14
CA TYR A 188 -3.28 -10.45 16.85
C TYR A 188 -3.46 -11.90 17.33
N ASP A 189 -2.49 -12.79 17.07
CA ASP A 189 -2.62 -14.23 17.33
C ASP A 189 -3.88 -14.83 16.67
N MET A 190 -4.15 -14.47 15.41
CA MET A 190 -5.35 -14.93 14.68
C MET A 190 -4.98 -15.63 13.39
N ASP A 191 -5.58 -16.81 13.17
CA ASP A 191 -5.57 -17.46 11.86
C ASP A 191 -6.50 -16.72 10.90
N LEU A 192 -5.90 -16.01 9.94
CA LEU A 192 -6.61 -15.31 8.88
C LEU A 192 -6.16 -15.81 7.51
N ASP A 193 -7.12 -15.96 6.61
CA ASP A 193 -6.89 -16.26 5.18
C ASP A 193 -7.73 -15.33 4.29
N SER A 194 -7.53 -15.41 2.98
CA SER A 194 -8.27 -14.65 1.98
C SER A 194 -9.77 -15.00 1.92
N SER A 195 -10.16 -16.18 2.39
CA SER A 195 -11.54 -16.65 2.39
C SER A 195 -12.37 -16.10 3.56
N HIS A 196 -11.69 -15.67 4.63
CA HIS A 196 -12.29 -15.22 5.88
C HIS A 196 -13.28 -14.05 5.64
N PRO A 197 -14.46 -14.02 6.32
CA PRO A 197 -15.49 -13.00 6.08
C PRO A 197 -15.02 -11.55 6.27
N PHE A 198 -14.08 -11.31 7.20
CA PHE A 198 -13.46 -10.00 7.37
C PHE A 198 -12.68 -9.58 6.12
N SER A 199 -11.86 -10.45 5.55
CA SER A 199 -11.02 -10.14 4.38
C SER A 199 -11.90 -9.69 3.20
N LYS A 200 -12.94 -10.46 2.87
CA LYS A 200 -13.90 -10.12 1.80
C LYS A 200 -14.66 -8.82 2.06
N ALA A 201 -15.09 -8.59 3.31
CA ALA A 201 -15.80 -7.36 3.68
C ALA A 201 -14.88 -6.15 3.61
N PHE A 202 -13.64 -6.28 4.07
CA PHE A 202 -12.64 -5.23 4.03
C PHE A 202 -12.27 -4.87 2.58
N ASP A 203 -12.02 -5.86 1.73
CA ASP A 203 -11.69 -5.65 0.31
C ASP A 203 -12.83 -4.90 -0.41
N TYR A 204 -14.08 -5.34 -0.19
CA TYR A 204 -15.26 -4.65 -0.74
C TYR A 204 -15.39 -3.20 -0.21
N ALA A 205 -15.22 -3.00 1.09
CA ALA A 205 -15.28 -1.67 1.68
C ALA A 205 -14.17 -0.77 1.10
N SER A 206 -12.95 -1.27 1.00
CA SER A 206 -11.80 -0.57 0.41
C SER A 206 -12.07 -0.12 -1.04
N ASP A 207 -12.68 -0.96 -1.88
CA ASP A 207 -13.14 -0.58 -3.23
C ASP A 207 -14.13 0.59 -3.17
N GLN A 208 -15.18 0.51 -2.35
CA GLN A 208 -16.16 1.59 -2.27
C GLN A 208 -15.57 2.89 -1.71
N ILE A 209 -14.70 2.82 -0.70
CA ILE A 209 -14.00 4.01 -0.19
C ILE A 209 -13.09 4.58 -1.28
N GLY A 210 -12.41 3.75 -2.07
CA GLY A 210 -11.67 4.19 -3.26
C GLY A 210 -12.56 4.97 -4.25
N ARG A 211 -13.77 4.48 -4.51
CA ARG A 211 -14.76 5.17 -5.34
C ARG A 211 -15.23 6.50 -4.77
N ARG A 212 -15.25 6.70 -3.44
CA ARG A 212 -15.57 8.01 -2.82
C ARG A 212 -14.60 9.12 -3.22
N PHE A 213 -13.32 8.77 -3.42
CA PHE A 213 -12.30 9.73 -3.87
C PHE A 213 -12.42 10.07 -5.35
N GLN A 214 -13.04 9.18 -6.14
CA GLN A 214 -13.32 9.34 -7.57
C GLN A 214 -14.68 10.00 -7.85
N ASN A 215 -15.65 9.79 -6.98
CA ASN A 215 -17.02 10.24 -7.16
C ASN A 215 -17.30 11.51 -6.32
N PRO A 216 -17.34 12.71 -6.93
CA PRO A 216 -17.65 13.94 -6.19
C PRO A 216 -19.08 13.96 -5.64
N LEU A 217 -19.97 13.07 -6.10
CA LEU A 217 -21.36 12.91 -5.66
C LEU A 217 -21.57 11.67 -4.79
N TYR A 218 -20.49 11.10 -4.22
CA TYR A 218 -20.58 9.89 -3.39
C TYR A 218 -21.64 9.94 -2.28
N PRO A 219 -21.92 11.07 -1.59
CA PRO A 219 -22.93 11.08 -0.53
C PRO A 219 -24.33 10.79 -1.08
N ILE A 220 -24.62 11.19 -2.32
CA ILE A 220 -25.91 10.93 -2.98
C ILE A 220 -25.97 9.49 -3.47
N THR A 221 -24.93 9.02 -4.15
CA THR A 221 -24.94 7.65 -4.71
C THR A 221 -24.95 6.59 -3.61
N GLU A 222 -24.27 6.83 -2.48
CA GLU A 222 -24.29 5.90 -1.34
C GLU A 222 -25.57 5.98 -0.54
N PHE A 223 -26.21 7.15 -0.45
CA PHE A 223 -27.54 7.24 0.13
C PHE A 223 -28.55 6.36 -0.63
N LEU A 224 -28.42 6.28 -1.96
CA LEU A 224 -29.32 5.47 -2.81
C LEU A 224 -28.92 3.99 -2.89
N PHE A 225 -27.62 3.67 -2.96
CA PHE A 225 -27.12 2.34 -3.32
C PHE A 225 -26.07 1.77 -2.35
N GLY A 226 -25.84 2.40 -1.20
CA GLY A 226 -24.74 2.09 -0.28
C GLY A 226 -25.02 0.98 0.75
N SER A 227 -26.15 0.27 0.70
CA SER A 227 -26.52 -0.74 1.71
C SER A 227 -25.45 -1.82 1.88
N LYS A 228 -24.91 -2.35 0.77
CA LYS A 228 -23.86 -3.37 0.81
C LYS A 228 -22.54 -2.85 1.44
N LEU A 229 -22.23 -1.57 1.27
CA LEU A 229 -21.08 -0.95 1.95
C LEU A 229 -21.32 -0.90 3.46
N HIS A 230 -22.53 -0.52 3.88
CA HIS A 230 -22.90 -0.51 5.29
C HIS A 230 -22.75 -1.89 5.93
N ASP A 231 -23.23 -2.95 5.27
CA ASP A 231 -23.10 -4.33 5.76
C ASP A 231 -21.64 -4.76 5.89
N ALA A 232 -20.81 -4.45 4.89
CA ALA A 232 -19.38 -4.73 4.92
C ALA A 232 -18.67 -4.01 6.09
N LEU A 233 -19.01 -2.74 6.33
CA LEU A 233 -18.47 -1.95 7.45
C LEU A 233 -18.88 -2.51 8.81
N ILE A 234 -20.09 -3.07 8.94
CA ILE A 234 -20.51 -3.76 10.18
C ILE A 234 -19.62 -4.98 10.43
N VAL A 235 -19.33 -5.78 9.41
CA VAL A 235 -18.46 -6.96 9.54
C VAL A 235 -17.04 -6.53 9.97
N VAL A 236 -16.49 -5.49 9.34
CA VAL A 236 -15.17 -4.93 9.67
C VAL A 236 -15.12 -4.45 11.12
N ARG A 237 -16.09 -3.64 11.56
CA ARG A 237 -16.14 -3.11 12.94
C ARG A 237 -16.31 -4.22 13.97
N ARG A 238 -17.17 -5.20 13.69
CA ARG A 238 -17.36 -6.37 14.56
C ARG A 238 -16.06 -7.16 14.71
N PHE A 239 -15.29 -7.29 13.64
CA PHE A 239 -13.98 -7.94 13.69
C PHE A 239 -12.99 -7.17 14.56
N GLY A 240 -12.90 -5.84 14.43
CA GLY A 240 -12.09 -4.99 15.31
C GLY A 240 -12.45 -5.16 16.79
N GLY A 241 -13.75 -5.20 17.11
CA GLY A 241 -14.23 -5.49 18.47
C GLY A 241 -13.78 -6.86 18.98
N LYS A 242 -13.82 -7.90 18.13
CA LYS A 242 -13.35 -9.25 18.48
C LYS A 242 -11.85 -9.29 18.82
N ILE A 243 -11.02 -8.58 18.06
CA ILE A 243 -9.58 -8.48 18.35
C ILE A 243 -9.37 -7.94 19.78
N VAL A 244 -10.04 -6.83 20.11
CA VAL A 244 -9.91 -6.21 21.44
C VAL A 244 -10.47 -7.09 22.55
N THR A 245 -11.60 -7.75 22.33
CA THR A 245 -12.19 -8.68 23.31
C THR A 245 -11.28 -9.87 23.58
N LYS A 246 -10.72 -10.48 22.52
CA LYS A 246 -9.79 -11.61 22.65
C LYS A 246 -8.55 -11.21 23.46
N ALA A 247 -7.89 -10.11 23.08
CA ALA A 247 -6.69 -9.64 23.77
C ALA A 247 -6.95 -9.30 25.25
N LYS A 248 -8.11 -8.72 25.58
CA LYS A 248 -8.51 -8.51 26.98
C LYS A 248 -8.65 -9.81 27.75
N GLN A 249 -9.26 -10.84 27.17
CA GLN A 249 -9.43 -12.15 27.80
C GLN A 249 -8.08 -12.82 28.06
N GLU A 250 -7.16 -12.75 27.09
CA GLU A 250 -5.82 -13.31 27.21
C GLU A 250 -4.99 -12.61 28.27
N ARG A 251 -5.06 -11.27 28.33
CA ARG A 251 -4.43 -10.49 29.41
C ARG A 251 -4.96 -10.85 30.79
N SER A 252 -6.29 -10.98 30.93
CA SER A 252 -6.90 -11.38 32.19
C SER A 252 -6.49 -12.80 32.60
N LYS A 253 -6.40 -13.72 31.63
CA LYS A 253 -5.94 -15.09 31.89
C LYS A 253 -4.46 -15.10 32.29
N ALA A 254 -3.60 -14.41 31.56
CA ALA A 254 -2.16 -14.34 31.87
C ALA A 254 -1.89 -13.70 33.24
N ALA A 255 -2.65 -12.67 33.62
CA ALA A 255 -2.58 -12.07 34.94
C ALA A 255 -3.11 -12.99 36.06
N PHE A 256 -4.05 -13.87 35.76
CA PHE A 256 -4.49 -14.90 36.71
C PHE A 256 -3.44 -16.02 36.84
N ASP A 257 -2.88 -16.46 35.72
CA ASP A 257 -1.84 -17.49 35.67
C ASP A 257 -0.55 -17.01 36.37
N SER A 258 -0.17 -15.73 36.23
CA SER A 258 0.99 -15.14 36.92
C SER A 258 0.86 -15.15 38.45
N LEU A 259 -0.36 -15.04 38.99
CA LEU A 259 -0.62 -15.20 40.42
C LEU A 259 -0.40 -16.64 40.90
N ILE A 260 -0.46 -17.61 39.98
CA ILE A 260 -0.25 -19.04 40.26
C ILE A 260 1.22 -19.41 40.05
N THR A 261 1.84 -18.96 38.96
CA THR A 261 3.19 -19.37 38.55
C THR A 261 4.31 -18.45 39.05
N ASN A 262 3.99 -17.25 39.54
CA ASN A 262 4.95 -16.16 39.83
C ASN A 262 5.77 -15.70 38.62
N ASP A 263 5.35 -16.04 37.39
CA ASP A 263 5.98 -15.54 36.16
C ASP A 263 5.27 -14.28 35.68
N GLU A 264 6.02 -13.23 35.37
CA GLU A 264 5.46 -12.01 34.78
C GLU A 264 4.99 -12.27 33.34
N PRO A 265 3.75 -11.89 32.97
CA PRO A 265 3.24 -12.11 31.64
C PRO A 265 3.95 -11.23 30.61
N THR A 266 4.38 -11.83 29.50
CA THR A 266 5.00 -11.13 28.36
C THR A 266 3.93 -10.73 27.34
N PHE A 267 4.00 -9.48 26.88
CA PHE A 267 3.01 -8.86 26.00
C PHE A 267 3.70 -8.26 24.78
N ASP A 268 4.14 -9.13 23.86
CA ASP A 268 5.02 -8.75 22.75
C ASP A 268 4.27 -8.45 21.43
N THR A 269 2.94 -8.54 21.43
CA THR A 269 2.14 -8.35 20.21
C THR A 269 1.88 -6.86 19.92
N LEU A 270 1.42 -6.58 18.69
CA LEU A 270 0.99 -5.23 18.35
C LEU A 270 -0.26 -4.81 19.14
N ILE A 271 -1.21 -5.73 19.34
CA ILE A 271 -2.43 -5.43 20.10
C ILE A 271 -2.12 -5.06 21.54
N ASP A 272 -1.13 -5.71 22.15
CA ASP A 272 -0.65 -5.38 23.48
C ASP A 272 -0.10 -3.95 23.58
N SER A 273 0.78 -3.60 22.64
CA SER A 273 1.37 -2.26 22.56
C SER A 273 0.30 -1.18 22.35
N LEU A 274 -0.77 -1.50 21.62
CA LEU A 274 -1.91 -0.58 21.43
C LEU A 274 -2.77 -0.45 22.70
N MET A 275 -3.03 -1.55 23.41
CA MET A 275 -3.79 -1.53 24.65
C MET A 275 -3.07 -0.80 25.78
N GLU A 276 -1.73 -0.85 25.82
CA GLU A 276 -0.92 -0.03 26.73
C GLU A 276 -1.01 1.46 26.38
N ALA A 277 -0.98 1.78 25.08
CA ALA A 277 -0.96 3.16 24.62
C ALA A 277 -2.33 3.85 24.73
N PHE A 278 -3.43 3.09 24.67
CA PHE A 278 -4.78 3.64 24.59
C PHE A 278 -5.75 2.96 25.55
N PRO A 279 -6.37 3.73 26.47
CA PRO A 279 -7.42 3.19 27.34
C PRO A 279 -8.75 2.96 26.60
N ASN A 280 -8.99 3.70 25.52
CA ASN A 280 -10.24 3.60 24.74
C ASN A 280 -10.20 2.37 23.80
N PRO A 281 -11.06 1.35 23.99
CA PRO A 281 -11.08 0.15 23.17
C PRO A 281 -11.41 0.41 21.70
N ASP A 282 -12.18 1.46 21.37
CA ASP A 282 -12.53 1.79 19.99
C ASP A 282 -11.30 2.28 19.22
N ILE A 283 -10.44 3.08 19.87
CA ILE A 283 -9.16 3.53 19.27
C ILE A 283 -8.24 2.34 19.06
N VAL A 284 -8.20 1.39 20.00
CA VAL A 284 -7.42 0.15 19.87
C VAL A 284 -7.94 -0.67 18.68
N ALA A 285 -9.26 -0.86 18.57
CA ALA A 285 -9.87 -1.61 17.47
C ALA A 285 -9.59 -0.96 16.10
N ASP A 286 -9.79 0.36 15.98
CA ASP A 286 -9.49 1.10 14.75
C ASP A 286 -8.01 0.96 14.38
N SER A 287 -7.11 1.15 15.35
CA SER A 287 -5.66 1.04 15.14
C SER A 287 -5.28 -0.37 14.69
N ALA A 288 -5.81 -1.40 15.35
CA ALA A 288 -5.57 -2.80 15.00
C ALA A 288 -6.01 -3.10 13.56
N LEU A 289 -7.23 -2.73 13.18
CA LEU A 289 -7.73 -2.93 11.82
C LEU A 289 -6.87 -2.20 10.77
N ASN A 290 -6.38 -1.01 11.09
CA ASN A 290 -5.51 -0.23 10.19
C ASN A 290 -4.14 -0.90 9.99
N PHE A 291 -3.50 -1.38 11.06
CA PHE A 291 -2.22 -2.08 10.95
C PHE A 291 -2.36 -3.42 10.22
N LEU A 292 -3.42 -4.18 10.52
CA LEU A 292 -3.72 -5.44 9.84
C LEU A 292 -3.86 -5.24 8.33
N SER A 293 -4.72 -4.32 7.92
CA SER A 293 -4.97 -4.06 6.50
C SER A 293 -3.75 -3.47 5.78
N ALA A 294 -3.03 -2.54 6.41
CA ALA A 294 -1.81 -1.98 5.85
C ALA A 294 -0.76 -3.05 5.56
N GLY A 295 -0.51 -3.97 6.50
CA GLY A 295 0.47 -5.04 6.33
C GLY A 295 0.02 -6.17 5.41
N LYS A 296 -1.28 -6.48 5.36
CA LYS A 296 -1.88 -7.53 4.52
C LYS A 296 -1.87 -7.15 3.05
N ASP A 297 -2.63 -6.12 2.69
CA ASP A 297 -2.99 -5.86 1.29
C ASP A 297 -1.82 -5.29 0.49
N THR A 298 -1.08 -4.34 1.07
CA THR A 298 0.01 -3.67 0.34
C THR A 298 1.17 -4.64 0.06
N THR A 299 1.46 -5.53 0.99
CA THR A 299 2.51 -6.55 0.89
C THR A 299 2.12 -7.66 -0.08
N ALA A 300 0.86 -8.13 -0.06
CA ALA A 300 0.40 -9.14 -1.02
C ALA A 300 0.48 -8.62 -2.47
N GLN A 301 0.11 -7.35 -2.66
CA GLN A 301 0.16 -6.70 -3.96
C GLN A 301 1.59 -6.46 -4.42
N SER A 302 2.50 -6.07 -3.52
CA SER A 302 3.91 -5.92 -3.86
C SER A 302 4.51 -7.23 -4.37
N PHE A 303 4.17 -8.37 -3.76
CA PHE A 303 4.62 -9.69 -4.20
C PHE A 303 4.00 -10.06 -5.55
N THR A 304 2.70 -9.83 -5.71
CA THR A 304 1.95 -10.12 -6.94
C THR A 304 2.54 -9.38 -8.13
N TRP A 305 2.74 -8.07 -8.01
CA TRP A 305 3.30 -7.25 -9.09
C TRP A 305 4.77 -7.55 -9.36
N THR A 306 5.54 -7.94 -8.33
CA THR A 306 6.92 -8.36 -8.54
C THR A 306 7.00 -9.68 -9.30
N LEU A 307 6.18 -10.68 -8.93
CA LEU A 307 6.10 -11.92 -9.69
C LEU A 307 5.68 -11.64 -11.14
N TYR A 308 4.65 -10.82 -11.33
CA TYR A 308 4.23 -10.39 -12.67
C TYR A 308 5.38 -9.76 -13.47
N ALA A 309 6.12 -8.81 -12.89
CA ALA A 309 7.25 -8.19 -13.56
C ALA A 309 8.34 -9.22 -13.93
N ILE A 310 8.67 -10.15 -13.04
CA ILE A 310 9.63 -11.23 -13.31
C ILE A 310 9.14 -12.15 -14.44
N LEU A 311 7.85 -12.49 -14.48
CA LEU A 311 7.27 -13.31 -15.55
C LEU A 311 7.33 -12.62 -16.92
N ARG A 312 7.30 -11.28 -16.94
CA ARG A 312 7.47 -10.46 -18.15
C ARG A 312 8.94 -10.25 -18.55
N HIS A 313 9.86 -10.48 -17.62
CA HIS A 313 11.29 -10.23 -17.74
C HIS A 313 12.12 -11.42 -17.22
N PRO A 314 11.98 -12.62 -17.82
CA PRO A 314 12.60 -13.83 -17.29
C PRO A 314 14.13 -13.77 -17.20
N GLU A 315 14.78 -12.85 -17.93
CA GLU A 315 16.21 -12.58 -17.85
C GLU A 315 16.68 -12.21 -16.43
N VAL A 316 15.81 -11.65 -15.59
CA VAL A 316 16.14 -11.26 -14.21
C VAL A 316 16.25 -12.47 -13.27
N LEU A 317 15.71 -13.64 -13.65
CA LEU A 317 15.79 -14.84 -12.82
C LEU A 317 17.21 -15.39 -12.70
N LYS A 318 18.06 -15.20 -13.72
CA LYS A 318 19.43 -15.72 -13.70
C LYS A 318 20.25 -15.13 -12.53
N PRO A 319 20.43 -13.80 -12.42
CA PRO A 319 21.15 -13.21 -11.30
C PRO A 319 20.48 -13.47 -9.93
N ILE A 320 19.13 -13.52 -9.87
CA ILE A 320 18.43 -13.89 -8.64
C ILE A 320 18.79 -15.32 -8.19
N ARG A 321 18.91 -16.26 -9.14
CA ARG A 321 19.31 -17.64 -8.86
C ARG A 321 20.78 -17.73 -8.42
N GLU A 322 21.65 -16.89 -8.96
CA GLU A 322 23.06 -16.79 -8.52
C GLU A 322 23.14 -16.32 -7.06
N GLU A 323 22.38 -15.29 -6.66
CA GLU A 323 22.29 -14.86 -5.24
C GLU A 323 21.77 -15.98 -4.34
N LEU A 324 20.73 -16.69 -4.79
CA LEU A 324 20.14 -17.80 -4.07
C LEU A 324 21.11 -18.97 -3.90
N GLN A 325 21.94 -19.27 -4.90
CA GLN A 325 22.96 -20.33 -4.82
C GLN A 325 24.01 -19.99 -3.75
N VAL A 326 24.49 -18.74 -3.71
CA VAL A 326 25.44 -18.26 -2.69
C VAL A 326 24.86 -18.40 -1.28
N LEU A 327 23.61 -17.97 -1.08
CA LEU A 327 22.94 -18.10 0.23
C LEU A 327 22.71 -19.57 0.61
N SER A 328 22.32 -20.40 -0.36
CA SER A 328 22.07 -21.83 -0.13
C SER A 328 23.34 -22.59 0.27
N ALA A 329 24.52 -22.20 -0.23
CA ALA A 329 25.79 -22.78 0.18
C ALA A 329 26.15 -22.43 1.63
N LYS A 330 25.74 -21.25 2.12
CA LYS A 330 26.05 -20.74 3.46
C LYS A 330 25.09 -21.25 4.54
N HIS A 331 23.81 -21.50 4.19
CA HIS A 331 22.73 -21.74 5.15
C HIS A 331 22.00 -23.08 5.00
N ARG A 332 22.69 -24.10 4.49
CA ARG A 332 22.12 -25.45 4.39
C ARG A 332 22.14 -26.13 5.76
N ASP A 333 20.97 -26.46 6.29
CA ASP A 333 20.90 -27.33 7.46
C ASP A 333 21.27 -28.79 7.08
N PRO A 334 21.54 -29.68 8.06
CA PRO A 334 21.84 -31.08 7.79
C PRO A 334 20.75 -31.84 7.02
N SER A 335 19.52 -31.31 7.00
CA SER A 335 18.36 -31.87 6.29
C SER A 335 18.21 -31.29 4.87
N GLY A 336 19.09 -30.39 4.45
CA GLY A 336 19.06 -29.75 3.14
C GLY A 336 18.14 -28.52 3.02
N ASN A 337 17.48 -28.09 4.11
CA ASN A 337 16.58 -26.94 4.11
C ASN A 337 17.35 -25.62 4.17
N LEU A 338 16.79 -24.58 3.57
CA LEU A 338 17.31 -23.21 3.66
C LEU A 338 16.87 -22.59 4.97
N LYS A 339 17.81 -22.24 5.85
CA LYS A 339 17.50 -21.47 7.06
C LYS A 339 18.01 -20.04 6.92
N LEU A 340 17.17 -19.18 6.36
CA LEU A 340 17.46 -17.76 6.19
C LEU A 340 17.34 -17.02 7.52
N THR A 341 18.25 -16.07 7.77
CA THR A 341 18.15 -15.12 8.87
C THR A 341 17.76 -13.74 8.35
N ALA A 342 17.31 -12.85 9.24
CA ALA A 342 16.99 -11.47 8.88
C ALA A 342 18.20 -10.70 8.29
N ALA A 343 19.43 -11.12 8.62
CA ALA A 343 20.66 -10.56 8.07
C ALA A 343 20.85 -10.98 6.59
N ASP A 344 20.52 -12.22 6.24
CA ASP A 344 20.66 -12.73 4.86
C ASP A 344 19.68 -12.07 3.89
N LEU A 345 18.57 -11.52 4.41
CA LEU A 345 17.55 -10.82 3.64
C LEU A 345 17.84 -9.32 3.45
N GLN A 346 18.99 -8.83 3.93
CA GLN A 346 19.39 -7.43 3.75
C GLN A 346 19.86 -7.17 2.31
N PRO A 347 19.72 -5.91 1.80
CA PRO A 347 20.15 -5.55 0.45
C PRO A 347 21.62 -5.86 0.14
N ALA A 348 22.49 -5.95 1.16
CA ALA A 348 23.90 -6.30 0.97
C ALA A 348 24.12 -7.77 0.55
N ASN A 349 23.18 -8.66 0.86
CA ASN A 349 23.28 -10.10 0.58
C ASN A 349 22.43 -10.54 -0.62
N VAL A 350 21.41 -9.74 -0.97
CA VAL A 350 20.51 -9.98 -2.12
C VAL A 350 20.25 -8.70 -2.93
N PRO A 351 21.31 -7.97 -3.34
CA PRO A 351 21.16 -6.66 -3.97
C PRO A 351 20.31 -6.67 -5.24
N TYR A 352 20.45 -7.68 -6.09
CA TYR A 352 19.74 -7.79 -7.36
C TYR A 352 18.27 -8.18 -7.16
N LEU A 353 17.95 -9.10 -6.24
CA LEU A 353 16.57 -9.39 -5.89
C LEU A 353 15.88 -8.16 -5.26
N MET A 354 16.58 -7.44 -4.38
CA MET A 354 16.07 -6.19 -3.81
C MET A 354 15.83 -5.13 -4.89
N ALA A 355 16.77 -4.99 -5.83
CA ALA A 355 16.64 -4.10 -6.98
C ALA A 355 15.45 -4.48 -7.88
N THR A 356 15.21 -5.78 -8.09
CA THR A 356 14.07 -6.29 -8.86
C THR A 356 12.75 -5.96 -8.16
N TYR A 357 12.69 -6.15 -6.83
CA TYR A 357 11.52 -5.78 -6.03
C TYR A 357 11.24 -4.28 -6.08
N TYR A 358 12.27 -3.44 -5.88
CA TYR A 358 12.12 -1.98 -5.92
C TYR A 358 11.71 -1.47 -7.30
N GLU A 359 12.24 -2.06 -8.38
CA GLU A 359 11.83 -1.71 -9.75
C GLU A 359 10.38 -2.11 -10.03
N ALA A 360 9.92 -3.23 -9.47
CA ALA A 360 8.52 -3.63 -9.57
C ALA A 360 7.62 -2.65 -8.83
N LEU A 361 7.99 -2.22 -7.62
CA LEU A 361 7.24 -1.22 -6.87
C LEU A 361 7.28 0.18 -7.48
N ARG A 362 8.33 0.51 -8.23
CA ARG A 362 8.39 1.74 -9.02
C ARG A 362 7.26 1.74 -10.04
N LEU A 363 7.18 0.71 -10.87
CA LEU A 363 6.14 0.63 -11.90
C LEU A 363 4.75 0.33 -11.33
N TYR A 364 4.66 -0.47 -10.28
CA TYR A 364 3.40 -0.97 -9.71
C TYR A 364 3.32 -0.70 -8.20
N PRO A 365 3.27 0.58 -7.78
CA PRO A 365 3.22 0.94 -6.36
C PRO A 365 1.89 0.49 -5.73
N PRO A 366 1.91 -0.28 -4.62
CA PRO A 366 0.68 -0.72 -3.95
C PRO A 366 -0.24 0.43 -3.53
N ILE A 367 0.34 1.59 -3.20
CA ILE A 367 -0.39 2.86 -3.01
C ILE A 367 -0.06 3.79 -4.18
N PRO A 368 -0.95 3.92 -5.18
CA PRO A 368 -0.63 4.64 -6.42
C PRO A 368 -0.88 6.15 -6.35
N ILE A 369 -1.73 6.62 -5.42
CA ILE A 369 -2.09 8.03 -5.25
C ILE A 369 -2.16 8.35 -3.77
N GLU A 370 -1.56 9.47 -3.38
CA GLU A 370 -1.72 10.07 -2.07
C GLU A 370 -2.42 11.42 -2.17
N ILE A 371 -3.23 11.70 -1.16
CA ILE A 371 -4.06 12.90 -1.06
C ILE A 371 -3.89 13.49 0.33
N GLN A 372 -3.62 14.79 0.36
CA GLN A 372 -3.57 15.60 1.58
C GLN A 372 -4.30 16.92 1.39
N GLU A 373 -4.38 17.71 2.46
CA GLU A 373 -5.07 18.98 2.56
C GLU A 373 -4.23 19.98 3.35
N CYS A 374 -4.11 21.20 2.82
CA CYS A 374 -3.44 22.31 3.49
C CYS A 374 -4.24 22.76 4.72
N GLN A 375 -3.59 22.77 5.89
CA GLN A 375 -4.19 23.19 7.16
C GLN A 375 -4.23 24.71 7.32
N GLN A 376 -3.40 25.42 6.56
CA GLN A 376 -3.32 26.88 6.48
C GLN A 376 -2.84 27.32 5.09
N ASP A 377 -2.92 28.62 4.82
CA ASP A 377 -2.31 29.24 3.64
C ASP A 377 -0.77 29.01 3.69
N LEU A 378 -0.18 28.54 2.59
CA LEU A 378 1.27 28.29 2.50
C LEU A 378 1.76 28.42 1.05
N THR A 379 3.08 28.51 0.89
CA THR A 379 3.74 28.53 -0.43
C THR A 379 4.71 27.36 -0.52
N LEU A 380 4.62 26.57 -1.59
CA LEU A 380 5.55 25.49 -1.90
C LEU A 380 6.91 26.04 -2.37
N PRO A 381 8.00 25.23 -2.31
CA PRO A 381 9.33 25.64 -2.76
C PRO A 381 9.42 26.20 -4.18
N ASP A 382 8.54 25.77 -5.09
CA ASP A 382 8.48 26.28 -6.47
C ASP A 382 7.74 27.63 -6.62
N GLY A 383 7.36 28.27 -5.51
CA GLY A 383 6.61 29.53 -5.50
C GLY A 383 5.08 29.36 -5.59
N THR A 384 4.57 28.13 -5.66
CA THR A 384 3.13 27.87 -5.72
C THR A 384 2.46 28.17 -4.39
N PHE A 385 1.61 29.19 -4.36
CA PHE A 385 0.71 29.48 -3.25
C PHE A 385 -0.47 28.49 -3.22
N LEU A 386 -0.72 27.94 -2.04
CA LEU A 386 -1.84 27.07 -1.73
C LEU A 386 -2.67 27.68 -0.60
N PRO A 387 -3.97 27.95 -0.82
CA PRO A 387 -4.84 28.40 0.26
C PRO A 387 -5.15 27.27 1.24
N LYS A 388 -5.58 27.63 2.45
CA LYS A 388 -6.18 26.69 3.40
C LYS A 388 -7.29 25.86 2.75
N ASP A 389 -7.36 24.59 3.14
CA ASP A 389 -8.24 23.55 2.59
C ASP A 389 -7.92 23.14 1.15
N ALA A 390 -6.84 23.64 0.52
CA ALA A 390 -6.40 23.14 -0.78
C ALA A 390 -6.00 21.66 -0.68
N VAL A 391 -6.46 20.87 -1.66
CA VAL A 391 -6.14 19.44 -1.76
C VAL A 391 -4.86 19.28 -2.55
N VAL A 392 -3.86 18.62 -1.96
CA VAL A 392 -2.59 18.31 -2.60
C VAL A 392 -2.58 16.84 -2.96
N VAL A 393 -2.38 16.54 -4.24
CA VAL A 393 -2.34 15.18 -4.77
C VAL A 393 -0.97 14.92 -5.39
N TRP A 394 -0.38 13.77 -5.08
CA TRP A 394 0.72 13.24 -5.87
C TRP A 394 0.42 11.81 -6.27
N CYS A 395 0.53 11.54 -7.56
CA CYS A 395 0.31 10.22 -8.11
C CYS A 395 1.65 9.51 -8.21
N ILE A 396 1.93 8.64 -7.24
CA ILE A 396 3.15 7.82 -7.17
C ILE A 396 3.31 7.00 -8.46
N TRP A 397 2.21 6.45 -8.99
CA TRP A 397 2.21 5.73 -10.27
C TRP A 397 2.75 6.56 -11.45
N ALA A 398 2.41 7.85 -11.50
CA ALA A 398 2.86 8.76 -12.55
C ALA A 398 4.27 9.31 -12.30
N MET A 399 4.58 9.71 -11.06
CA MET A 399 5.91 10.19 -10.68
C MET A 399 6.98 9.15 -10.91
N ASN A 400 6.67 7.88 -10.61
CA ASN A 400 7.59 6.78 -10.84
C ASN A 400 7.85 6.49 -12.33
N ARG A 401 7.13 7.13 -13.26
CA ARG A 401 7.35 7.07 -14.72
C ARG A 401 7.83 8.41 -15.30
N ALA A 402 8.24 9.35 -14.44
CA ALA A 402 8.76 10.64 -14.86
C ALA A 402 10.16 10.49 -15.46
N LYS A 403 10.35 10.96 -16.70
CA LYS A 403 11.66 10.94 -17.38
C LYS A 403 12.67 11.87 -16.71
N GLU A 404 12.18 12.93 -16.09
CA GLU A 404 13.00 13.89 -15.33
C GLU A 404 13.65 13.25 -14.08
N ILE A 405 13.08 12.14 -13.57
CA ILE A 405 13.58 11.44 -12.38
C ILE A 405 14.33 10.15 -12.78
N TYR A 406 13.81 9.41 -13.77
CA TYR A 406 14.27 8.05 -14.10
C TYR A 406 14.96 7.92 -15.47
N GLY A 407 15.05 9.00 -16.24
CA GLY A 407 15.63 9.01 -17.60
C GLY A 407 14.64 8.62 -18.69
N GLU A 408 15.11 8.61 -19.94
CA GLU A 408 14.27 8.31 -21.12
C GLU A 408 13.62 6.93 -21.09
N ASP A 409 14.25 5.98 -20.42
CA ASP A 409 13.79 4.61 -20.24
C ASP A 409 12.92 4.45 -18.99
N ALA A 410 12.30 5.52 -18.45
CA ALA A 410 11.45 5.47 -17.26
C ALA A 410 10.30 4.45 -17.34
N ASP A 411 9.79 4.13 -18.52
CA ASP A 411 8.73 3.11 -18.67
C ASP A 411 9.27 1.66 -18.71
N VAL A 412 10.60 1.47 -18.77
CA VAL A 412 11.25 0.15 -18.90
C VAL A 412 11.58 -0.43 -17.53
N PHE A 413 11.19 -1.68 -17.30
CA PHE A 413 11.59 -2.46 -16.12
C PHE A 413 13.09 -2.81 -16.20
N ARG A 414 13.90 -2.16 -15.37
CA ARG A 414 15.36 -2.37 -15.32
C ARG A 414 15.84 -2.39 -13.85
N PRO A 415 16.00 -3.56 -13.21
CA PRO A 415 16.51 -3.66 -11.85
C PRO A 415 17.85 -2.93 -11.64
N GLY A 416 18.73 -2.91 -12.65
CA GLY A 416 20.01 -2.21 -12.59
C GLY A 416 19.94 -0.70 -12.29
N ARG A 417 18.77 -0.06 -12.30
CA ARG A 417 18.58 1.33 -11.81
C ARG A 417 18.86 1.50 -10.31
N TRP A 418 18.79 0.39 -9.57
CA TRP A 418 18.94 0.35 -8.11
C TRP A 418 20.28 -0.25 -7.70
N LEU A 419 21.24 -0.35 -8.62
CA LEU A 419 22.57 -0.89 -8.38
C LEU A 419 23.63 0.16 -8.73
N ASP A 420 24.69 0.24 -7.94
CA ASP A 420 25.92 0.97 -8.31
C ASP A 420 26.82 0.15 -9.24
N GLU A 421 27.97 0.70 -9.63
CA GLU A 421 28.93 0.05 -10.54
C GLU A 421 29.49 -1.25 -9.97
N GLU A 422 29.52 -1.40 -8.64
CA GLU A 422 29.93 -2.62 -7.94
C GLU A 422 28.77 -3.60 -7.69
N GLY A 423 27.57 -3.31 -8.18
CA GLY A 423 26.40 -4.18 -8.03
C GLY A 423 25.77 -4.12 -6.63
N ARG A 424 26.08 -3.10 -5.83
CA ARG A 424 25.46 -2.91 -4.50
C ARG A 424 24.15 -2.14 -4.65
N PHE A 425 23.17 -2.50 -3.83
CA PHE A 425 21.88 -1.81 -3.82
C PHE A 425 22.02 -0.34 -3.40
N VAL A 426 21.48 0.57 -4.21
CA VAL A 426 21.40 2.01 -3.93
C VAL A 426 19.95 2.45 -3.83
N ASN A 427 19.67 3.29 -2.83
CA ASN A 427 18.34 3.83 -2.61
C ASN A 427 18.22 5.25 -3.18
N ARG A 428 16.99 5.68 -3.44
CA ARG A 428 16.65 7.05 -3.83
C ARG A 428 16.10 7.82 -2.64
N THR A 429 15.99 9.13 -2.79
CA THR A 429 15.31 9.94 -1.78
C THR A 429 13.82 9.57 -1.70
N HIS A 430 13.20 9.79 -0.54
CA HIS A 430 11.77 9.51 -0.37
C HIS A 430 10.87 10.33 -1.32
N SER A 431 11.34 11.47 -1.79
CA SER A 431 10.60 12.33 -2.71
C SER A 431 10.76 11.93 -4.19
N GLU A 432 11.85 11.24 -4.56
CA GLU A 432 12.01 10.64 -5.89
C GLU A 432 11.32 9.28 -6.00
N PHE A 433 11.31 8.51 -4.91
CA PHE A 433 10.67 7.20 -4.80
C PHE A 433 9.74 7.12 -3.57
N PRO A 434 8.55 7.75 -3.64
CA PRO A 434 7.65 7.89 -2.48
C PRO A 434 6.78 6.66 -2.18
N VAL A 435 7.18 5.46 -2.63
CA VAL A 435 6.41 4.21 -2.43
C VAL A 435 6.22 3.89 -0.95
N PHE A 436 7.25 4.13 -0.14
CA PHE A 436 7.20 3.97 1.31
C PHE A 436 6.94 5.28 2.05
N ASN A 437 6.45 6.31 1.35
CA ASN A 437 6.27 7.67 1.87
C ASN A 437 7.60 8.25 2.44
N GLY A 438 7.56 9.36 3.17
CA GLY A 438 8.76 9.95 3.77
C GLY A 438 8.48 10.84 4.98
N GLY A 439 9.54 11.43 5.53
CA GLY A 439 9.46 12.28 6.72
C GLY A 439 8.88 11.53 7.94
N PRO A 440 8.15 12.22 8.84
CA PRO A 440 7.52 11.59 10.00
C PRO A 440 6.57 10.44 9.63
N ARG A 441 5.97 10.50 8.42
CA ARG A 441 4.99 9.55 7.89
C ARG A 441 5.62 8.40 7.09
N ALA A 442 6.95 8.27 7.06
CA ALA A 442 7.62 7.15 6.43
C ALA A 442 7.04 5.81 6.94
N CYS A 443 6.84 4.87 6.00
CA CYS A 443 6.18 3.60 6.22
C CYS A 443 6.85 2.85 7.38
N LEU A 444 6.05 2.54 8.40
CA LEU A 444 6.53 1.89 9.60
C LEU A 444 6.93 0.43 9.34
N GLY A 445 6.20 -0.25 8.44
CA GLY A 445 6.40 -1.65 8.09
C GLY A 445 7.39 -1.90 6.95
N ARG A 446 8.14 -0.89 6.47
CA ARG A 446 9.01 -1.03 5.28
C ARG A 446 9.97 -2.22 5.40
N LYS A 447 10.73 -2.29 6.48
CA LYS A 447 11.73 -3.35 6.71
C LYS A 447 11.09 -4.74 6.75
N MET A 448 9.92 -4.86 7.38
CA MET A 448 9.18 -6.12 7.45
C MET A 448 8.73 -6.54 6.04
N ALA A 449 8.14 -5.63 5.27
CA ALA A 449 7.68 -5.91 3.90
C ALA A 449 8.84 -6.32 2.97
N GLU A 450 10.00 -5.65 3.09
CA GLU A 450 11.23 -6.01 2.37
C GLU A 450 11.70 -7.43 2.74
N GLN A 451 11.82 -7.74 4.02
CA GLN A 451 12.25 -9.07 4.48
C GLN A 451 11.27 -10.17 4.06
N MET A 452 9.96 -9.92 4.19
CA MET A 452 8.94 -10.85 3.71
C MET A 452 9.07 -11.09 2.20
N ALA A 453 9.30 -10.03 1.41
CA ALA A 453 9.51 -10.14 -0.04
C ALA A 453 10.72 -11.01 -0.36
N MET A 454 11.87 -10.70 0.23
CA MET A 454 13.12 -11.43 -0.02
C MET A 454 12.98 -12.89 0.38
N PHE A 455 12.46 -13.16 1.58
CA PHE A 455 12.24 -14.52 2.07
C PHE A 455 11.33 -15.31 1.12
N LEU A 456 10.16 -14.75 0.80
CA LEU A 456 9.17 -15.41 -0.02
C LEU A 456 9.70 -15.68 -1.44
N MET A 457 10.33 -14.69 -2.08
CA MET A 457 10.86 -14.84 -3.43
C MET A 457 12.02 -15.85 -3.49
N LEU A 458 12.98 -15.79 -2.55
CA LEU A 458 14.09 -16.74 -2.50
C LEU A 458 13.60 -18.17 -2.31
N THR A 459 12.73 -18.40 -1.32
CA THR A 459 12.20 -19.73 -1.01
C THR A 459 11.35 -20.27 -2.15
N THR A 460 10.47 -19.44 -2.71
CA THR A 460 9.58 -19.86 -3.79
C THR A 460 10.34 -20.12 -5.09
N PHE A 461 11.24 -19.23 -5.54
CA PHE A 461 11.99 -19.42 -6.78
C PHE A 461 13.07 -20.50 -6.71
N ARG A 462 13.47 -20.90 -5.49
CA ARG A 462 14.31 -22.09 -5.29
C ARG A 462 13.57 -23.38 -5.65
N GLU A 463 12.29 -23.45 -5.32
CA GLU A 463 11.52 -24.69 -5.39
C GLU A 463 10.58 -24.76 -6.60
N PHE A 464 10.15 -23.62 -7.12
CA PHE A 464 9.09 -23.52 -8.12
C PHE A 464 9.45 -22.57 -9.26
N ALA A 465 9.01 -22.96 -10.46
CA ALA A 465 8.95 -22.12 -11.64
C ALA A 465 7.48 -21.79 -11.95
N PHE A 466 7.24 -20.59 -12.46
CA PHE A 466 5.89 -20.08 -12.74
C PHE A 466 5.77 -19.71 -14.21
N THR A 467 4.57 -19.86 -14.75
CA THR A 467 4.21 -19.35 -16.07
C THR A 467 2.80 -18.78 -15.98
N GLU A 468 2.60 -17.56 -16.48
CA GLU A 468 1.28 -16.95 -16.52
C GLU A 468 0.33 -17.79 -17.40
N SER A 469 -0.86 -18.11 -16.89
CA SER A 469 -1.86 -18.82 -17.65
C SER A 469 -2.54 -17.90 -18.67
N SER A 470 -2.59 -18.33 -19.92
CA SER A 470 -3.29 -17.68 -21.03
C SER A 470 -4.82 -17.76 -20.92
N SER A 471 -5.35 -18.50 -19.94
CA SER A 471 -6.79 -18.77 -19.79
C SER A 471 -7.64 -17.54 -19.40
N LEU A 472 -7.01 -16.44 -18.97
CA LEU A 472 -7.72 -15.25 -18.47
C LEU A 472 -7.22 -13.91 -19.06
N SER A 473 -6.09 -13.92 -19.77
CA SER A 473 -5.60 -12.77 -20.53
C SER A 473 -5.28 -13.25 -21.95
N GLY A 474 -5.87 -12.60 -22.95
CA GLY A 474 -5.41 -12.77 -24.32
C GLY A 474 -3.89 -12.60 -24.34
N THR A 475 -3.20 -13.53 -24.99
CA THR A 475 -1.74 -13.65 -24.95
C THR A 475 -1.07 -12.29 -25.12
N GLY A 476 -0.40 -11.79 -24.08
CA GLY A 476 0.39 -10.56 -24.14
C GLY A 476 -0.28 -9.26 -23.68
N ALA A 477 -1.55 -9.26 -23.25
CA ALA A 477 -2.19 -8.07 -22.67
C ALA A 477 -1.60 -7.70 -21.30
N GLU A 478 -1.33 -6.41 -21.06
CA GLU A 478 -0.85 -5.92 -19.76
C GLU A 478 -1.94 -6.06 -18.69
N ARG A 479 -1.56 -6.52 -17.50
CA ARG A 479 -2.49 -6.63 -16.36
C ARG A 479 -2.90 -5.25 -15.88
N ILE A 480 -4.21 -5.05 -15.73
CA ILE A 480 -4.76 -3.79 -15.23
C ILE A 480 -5.08 -3.88 -13.73
N PRO A 481 -4.97 -2.77 -12.99
CA PRO A 481 -5.37 -2.74 -11.59
C PRO A 481 -6.89 -2.73 -11.43
N HIS A 482 -7.37 -3.47 -10.43
CA HIS A 482 -8.72 -3.41 -9.93
C HIS A 482 -8.98 -2.08 -9.20
N ASN A 483 -10.24 -1.65 -9.10
CA ASN A 483 -10.57 -0.45 -8.33
C ASN A 483 -10.52 -0.75 -6.83
N SER A 484 -9.55 -0.19 -6.12
CA SER A 484 -9.39 -0.32 -4.66
C SER A 484 -8.55 0.82 -4.13
N LEU A 485 -8.59 1.16 -2.84
CA LEU A 485 -7.67 2.16 -2.27
C LEU A 485 -6.19 1.85 -2.56
N THR A 486 -5.87 0.57 -2.67
CA THR A 486 -4.55 0.02 -3.00
C THR A 486 -4.49 -0.42 -4.48
N LEU A 487 -3.59 -1.33 -4.86
CA LEU A 487 -3.37 -1.75 -6.26
C LEU A 487 -3.51 -3.27 -6.46
N PRO A 488 -4.66 -3.90 -6.16
CA PRO A 488 -4.89 -5.29 -6.53
C PRO A 488 -4.97 -5.44 -8.04
N MET A 489 -4.53 -6.57 -8.56
CA MET A 489 -4.66 -6.94 -9.98
C MET A 489 -6.10 -7.37 -10.27
N ASP A 490 -6.65 -6.85 -11.36
CA ASP A 490 -7.98 -7.27 -11.81
C ASP A 490 -7.94 -8.72 -12.30
N ASN A 491 -8.86 -9.54 -11.81
CA ASN A 491 -8.92 -11.00 -12.05
C ASN A 491 -7.68 -11.79 -11.59
N GLY A 492 -6.88 -11.24 -10.68
CA GLY A 492 -5.73 -11.91 -10.09
C GLY A 492 -4.58 -12.18 -11.05
N LEU A 493 -3.62 -13.01 -10.60
CA LEU A 493 -2.44 -13.46 -11.34
C LEU A 493 -2.48 -15.00 -11.49
N PRO A 494 -3.29 -15.53 -12.43
CA PRO A 494 -3.39 -16.96 -12.68
C PRO A 494 -2.11 -17.51 -13.30
N CYS A 495 -1.50 -18.50 -12.64
CA CYS A 495 -0.27 -19.14 -13.07
C CYS A 495 -0.41 -20.66 -13.10
N VAL A 496 0.39 -21.29 -13.96
CA VAL A 496 0.77 -22.69 -13.81
C VAL A 496 2.10 -22.72 -13.06
N VAL A 497 2.21 -23.62 -12.08
CA VAL A 497 3.40 -23.81 -11.25
C VAL A 497 4.01 -25.18 -11.55
N CYS A 498 5.34 -25.23 -11.64
CA CYS A 498 6.11 -26.47 -11.80
C CYS A 498 7.20 -26.52 -10.75
N LYS A 499 7.58 -27.73 -10.30
CA LYS A 499 8.72 -27.89 -9.40
C LYS A 499 10.02 -27.69 -10.19
N VAL A 500 10.98 -26.96 -9.62
CA VAL A 500 12.32 -26.83 -10.22
C VAL A 500 13.08 -28.13 -9.94
N ASP A 501 13.53 -28.81 -11.00
CA ASP A 501 14.43 -29.95 -10.85
C ASP A 501 15.75 -29.49 -10.20
N GLN A 502 16.07 -30.06 -9.03
CA GLN A 502 17.29 -29.72 -8.29
C GLN A 502 18.58 -30.02 -9.07
N ASN A 503 18.49 -30.80 -10.16
CA ASN A 503 19.60 -31.11 -11.06
C ASN A 503 19.80 -30.08 -12.20
N ILE A 504 18.80 -29.24 -12.48
CA ILE A 504 18.89 -28.18 -13.52
C ILE A 504 19.37 -26.85 -12.91
N ALA A 505 19.33 -26.70 -11.59
CA ALA A 505 19.85 -25.52 -10.89
C ALA A 505 21.38 -25.36 -10.93
N ALA A 506 22.11 -26.26 -11.61
CA ALA A 506 23.56 -26.26 -11.77
C ALA A 506 24.02 -26.00 -13.23
N ALA A 507 23.10 -25.76 -14.16
CA ALA A 507 23.36 -25.37 -15.55
C ALA A 507 22.73 -24.01 -15.84
#